data_AF-A0A6J7L974-F1
#
_entry.id   AF-A0A6J7L974-F1
#
_cell.length_a   1.000
_cell.length_b   1.000
_cell.length_c   1.000
_cell.angle_alpha   90.00
_cell.angle_beta   90.00
_cell.angle_gamma   90.00
#
_symmetry.space_group_name_H-M   'P 1'
#
loop_
_entity.id
_entity.type
_entity.pdbx_description
1 polymer ?
#
loop_
_entity_poly.entity_id
_entity_poly.type
_entity_poly.pdbx_seq_one_letter_code
_entity_poly.pdbx_strand_id
1 'polypeptide(L)'
;MSAGNFGFPDEEGLRLVRAVSYIPRNEQDNAYAHPIDGLVAYVDLTNQRVLKVVDDVVLPVPQEDSNFHDDNGVVLRDDVRPLEIHQPEGPSFTVDGWEVDWQKWKFRVSMNAREGMVLHDISYNDDGRERSVLSRASFAEMVVPYGDPRPAHFWRSAFDVGEYGLGALANSLTLGCDCLGSIYYFDAYLADAQGQPYTVDRAICLHEEDFGVLWRGTNWRFGGAWVRRSRRLVISFWSTVGNYDYGFFWYFYQDGTIECEVKLTGIIQTASLPPGEYSPYLGRVAPELAGQHHQHLFCVRLDPAVDGPLNSVGEIDARPVPMGPENPHGNAIKKVTTPIERESQGRRSTDPASARTWLISNEGSLNDFGDPVGYKLVPAVGAMMLADDDSAVAQRATFAKSALWLTRYDPEERFPAGQFPNLHTGGDGLPRWIEADRSVSNAPVVLWHSFGTTHFTRPEDWPVMPVERVGFALKPFGFFRRMPALDVPPSKSCG
;
A
#
# COMPACT_ATOMS: atom_id res chain seq x y z
N MET A 1 6.75 15.12 -15.25
CA MET A 1 6.78 14.54 -13.88
C MET A 1 6.99 15.68 -12.88
N SER A 2 6.56 15.49 -11.63
CA SER A 2 6.75 16.44 -10.53
C SER A 2 8.23 16.79 -10.34
N ALA A 3 8.51 18.05 -10.00
CA ALA A 3 9.88 18.56 -10.06
C ALA A 3 10.70 18.35 -8.78
N GLY A 4 10.07 17.95 -7.67
CA GLY A 4 10.68 17.94 -6.33
C GLY A 4 11.05 19.35 -5.85
N ASN A 5 11.77 19.44 -4.73
CA ASN A 5 12.35 20.71 -4.27
C ASN A 5 13.80 20.47 -3.83
N PHE A 6 14.73 21.10 -4.54
CA PHE A 6 16.18 20.94 -4.32
C PHE A 6 16.84 22.23 -3.82
N GLY A 7 16.05 23.25 -3.47
CA GLY A 7 16.56 24.55 -3.01
C GLY A 7 17.24 25.39 -4.10
N PHE A 8 16.97 25.12 -5.38
CA PHE A 8 17.52 25.91 -6.46
C PHE A 8 16.90 27.33 -6.49
N PRO A 9 17.70 28.41 -6.41
CA PRO A 9 17.16 29.77 -6.30
C PRO A 9 16.30 30.22 -7.49
N ASP A 10 16.55 29.67 -8.68
CA ASP A 10 15.78 29.94 -9.90
C ASP A 10 14.42 29.22 -9.95
N GLU A 11 14.14 28.35 -8.99
CA GLU A 11 12.92 27.54 -8.89
C GLU A 11 11.96 28.03 -7.79
N GLU A 12 12.40 28.97 -6.94
CA GLU A 12 11.65 29.43 -5.77
C GLU A 12 10.31 30.11 -6.15
N GLY A 13 9.23 29.66 -5.50
CA GLY A 13 7.88 30.21 -5.70
C GLY A 13 7.21 29.86 -7.04
N LEU A 14 7.86 29.05 -7.88
CA LEU A 14 7.32 28.64 -9.17
C LEU A 14 6.51 27.33 -9.06
N ARG A 15 5.60 27.11 -10.01
CA ARG A 15 4.91 25.82 -10.17
C ARG A 15 5.58 25.03 -11.29
N LEU A 16 6.41 24.06 -10.91
CA LEU A 16 7.31 23.39 -11.84
C LEU A 16 6.92 21.96 -12.16
N VAL A 17 7.21 21.57 -13.39
CA VAL A 17 7.38 20.17 -13.79
C VAL A 17 8.70 20.01 -14.52
N ARG A 18 9.23 18.79 -14.48
CA ARG A 18 10.37 18.38 -15.29
C ARG A 18 9.86 17.45 -16.38
N ALA A 19 10.19 17.80 -17.63
CA ALA A 19 9.75 17.13 -18.84
C ALA A 19 10.88 16.25 -19.37
N VAL A 20 10.57 14.96 -19.49
CA VAL A 20 11.42 13.92 -20.06
C VAL A 20 10.76 13.46 -21.35
N SER A 21 11.56 13.14 -22.37
CA SER A 21 11.04 12.96 -23.72
C SER A 21 11.22 11.52 -24.20
N TYR A 22 10.27 11.10 -25.03
CA TYR A 22 10.25 9.79 -25.67
C TYR A 22 9.91 9.99 -27.14
N ILE A 23 10.40 9.12 -28.01
CA ILE A 23 10.09 9.16 -29.45
C ILE A 23 9.34 7.89 -29.87
N PRO A 24 8.00 7.89 -29.79
CA PRO A 24 7.22 6.79 -30.35
C PRO A 24 7.39 6.76 -31.87
N ARG A 25 7.46 5.56 -32.44
CA ARG A 25 7.61 5.33 -33.88
C ARG A 25 6.29 5.48 -34.64
N ASN A 26 5.17 5.27 -33.96
CA ASN A 26 3.82 5.44 -34.46
C ASN A 26 2.88 5.74 -33.27
N GLU A 27 1.59 6.01 -33.54
CA GLU A 27 0.62 6.43 -32.50
C GLU A 27 0.34 5.37 -31.43
N GLN A 28 0.53 4.08 -31.73
CA GLN A 28 0.27 2.97 -30.81
C GLN A 28 1.55 2.49 -30.11
N ASP A 29 2.70 3.02 -30.48
CA ASP A 29 4.00 2.54 -30.03
C ASP A 29 4.22 2.79 -28.53
N ASN A 30 4.84 1.82 -27.86
CA ASN A 30 5.26 1.92 -26.47
C ASN A 30 6.40 2.93 -26.36
N ALA A 31 6.05 4.20 -26.13
CA ALA A 31 7.00 5.30 -26.05
C ALA A 31 8.13 5.04 -25.03
N TYR A 32 7.87 4.28 -23.94
CA TYR A 32 8.88 3.95 -22.94
C TYR A 32 10.03 3.10 -23.49
N ALA A 33 9.86 2.44 -24.64
CA ALA A 33 10.92 1.72 -25.34
C ALA A 33 11.98 2.66 -25.94
N HIS A 34 11.64 3.95 -26.12
CA HIS A 34 12.43 4.92 -26.88
C HIS A 34 12.71 6.21 -26.08
N PRO A 35 13.35 6.12 -24.89
CA PRO A 35 13.70 7.32 -24.13
C PRO A 35 14.73 8.19 -24.88
N ILE A 36 14.50 9.49 -24.90
CA ILE A 36 15.51 10.49 -25.23
C ILE A 36 16.21 10.84 -23.90
N ASP A 37 17.16 10.01 -23.51
CA ASP A 37 17.90 10.14 -22.25
C ASP A 37 19.02 11.20 -22.35
N GLY A 38 19.46 11.72 -21.21
CA GLY A 38 20.45 12.79 -21.10
C GLY A 38 19.89 14.21 -21.34
N LEU A 39 18.61 14.32 -21.69
CA LEU A 39 17.90 15.58 -21.94
C LEU A 39 16.71 15.75 -20.97
N VAL A 40 16.62 16.91 -20.32
CA VAL A 40 15.47 17.26 -19.46
C VAL A 40 15.15 18.77 -19.56
N ALA A 41 13.87 19.11 -19.67
CA ALA A 41 13.40 20.49 -19.64
C ALA A 41 12.66 20.81 -18.34
N TYR A 42 12.86 22.04 -17.85
CA TYR A 42 12.27 22.54 -16.62
C TYR A 42 11.21 23.56 -17.02
N VAL A 43 9.95 23.32 -16.67
CA VAL A 43 8.82 24.10 -17.19
C VAL A 43 8.05 24.72 -16.04
N ASP A 44 7.89 26.04 -16.10
CA ASP A 44 6.99 26.81 -15.25
C ASP A 44 5.58 26.76 -15.82
N LEU A 45 4.71 26.02 -15.14
CA LEU A 45 3.33 25.79 -15.55
C LEU A 45 2.45 27.04 -15.37
N THR A 46 2.81 27.95 -14.48
CA THR A 46 2.02 29.17 -14.22
C THR A 46 2.28 30.19 -15.33
N ASN A 47 3.54 30.44 -15.65
CA ASN A 47 3.93 31.40 -16.68
C ASN A 47 4.03 30.77 -18.08
N GLN A 48 3.76 29.46 -18.21
CA GLN A 48 3.81 28.71 -19.45
C GLN A 48 5.13 28.88 -20.23
N ARG A 49 6.26 28.79 -19.53
CA ARG A 49 7.59 28.98 -20.12
C ARG A 49 8.56 27.87 -19.74
N VAL A 50 9.48 27.58 -20.65
CA VAL A 50 10.66 26.76 -20.36
C VAL A 50 11.66 27.62 -19.60
N LEU A 51 12.02 27.21 -18.39
CA LEU A 51 13.02 27.89 -17.56
C LEU A 51 14.44 27.56 -18.01
N LYS A 52 14.73 26.27 -18.18
CA LYS A 52 16.00 25.78 -18.68
C LYS A 52 15.83 24.42 -19.35
N VAL A 53 16.74 24.13 -20.26
CA VAL A 53 16.93 22.82 -20.88
C VAL A 53 18.32 22.36 -20.49
N VAL A 54 18.41 21.15 -19.93
CA VAL A 54 19.68 20.51 -19.58
C VAL A 54 19.88 19.38 -20.57
N ASP A 55 20.90 19.53 -21.42
CA ASP A 55 21.39 18.53 -22.35
C ASP A 55 22.79 18.12 -21.85
N ASP A 56 22.81 17.04 -21.07
CA ASP A 56 24.00 16.58 -20.32
C ASP A 56 24.86 15.65 -21.17
N VAL A 57 24.22 14.70 -21.86
CA VAL A 57 24.88 13.68 -22.67
C VAL A 57 23.95 13.21 -23.78
N VAL A 58 24.51 13.00 -24.97
CA VAL A 58 23.79 12.38 -26.08
C VAL A 58 23.95 10.87 -25.99
N LEU A 59 22.85 10.18 -25.71
CA LEU A 59 22.79 8.71 -25.65
C LEU A 59 22.01 8.16 -26.86
N PRO A 60 22.32 6.94 -27.33
CA PRO A 60 21.49 6.31 -28.34
C PRO A 60 20.06 6.14 -27.81
N VAL A 61 19.08 6.45 -28.66
CA VAL A 61 17.69 6.09 -28.42
C VAL A 61 17.56 4.61 -28.76
N PRO A 62 17.12 3.74 -27.83
CA PRO A 62 16.97 2.31 -28.10
C PRO A 62 15.98 2.07 -29.24
N GLN A 63 16.27 1.07 -30.08
CA GLN A 63 15.55 0.84 -31.34
C GLN A 63 14.73 -0.47 -31.36
N GLU A 64 14.69 -1.25 -30.29
CA GLU A 64 13.85 -2.45 -30.28
C GLU A 64 12.37 -2.09 -30.08
N ASP A 65 11.50 -2.75 -30.83
CA ASP A 65 10.06 -2.67 -30.61
C ASP A 65 9.71 -3.45 -29.33
N SER A 66 8.79 -2.92 -28.53
CA SER A 66 8.38 -3.47 -27.24
C SER A 66 6.90 -3.20 -26.97
N ASN A 67 6.09 -3.27 -28.03
CA ASN A 67 4.63 -3.26 -27.95
C ASN A 67 4.13 -4.57 -27.34
N PHE A 68 3.42 -4.49 -26.22
CA PHE A 68 2.87 -5.65 -25.50
C PHE A 68 1.37 -5.84 -25.72
N HIS A 69 0.73 -4.90 -26.43
CA HIS A 69 -0.71 -4.86 -26.64
C HIS A 69 -1.14 -5.43 -28.01
N ASP A 70 -0.21 -5.64 -28.93
CA ASP A 70 -0.42 -6.13 -30.30
C ASP A 70 0.08 -7.57 -30.50
N ASP A 71 0.29 -8.30 -29.41
CA ASP A 71 0.96 -9.60 -29.30
C ASP A 71 2.38 -9.66 -29.89
N ASN A 72 2.86 -8.65 -30.65
CA ASN A 72 4.20 -8.53 -31.26
C ASN A 72 4.81 -9.85 -31.79
N GLY A 73 3.99 -10.65 -32.48
CA GLY A 73 4.41 -11.96 -33.02
C GLY A 73 4.61 -13.06 -31.97
N VAL A 74 4.25 -12.83 -30.71
CA VAL A 74 4.19 -13.83 -29.64
C VAL A 74 3.06 -14.80 -29.95
N VAL A 75 3.40 -16.09 -29.97
CA VAL A 75 2.41 -17.16 -30.05
C VAL A 75 1.78 -17.32 -28.67
N LEU A 76 0.50 -16.96 -28.56
CA LEU A 76 -0.27 -17.15 -27.33
C LEU A 76 -0.36 -18.62 -26.96
N ARG A 77 -0.34 -18.91 -25.65
CA ARG A 77 -0.48 -20.27 -25.12
C ARG A 77 -1.88 -20.80 -25.38
N ASP A 78 -1.98 -22.03 -25.85
CA ASP A 78 -3.24 -22.73 -26.12
C ASP A 78 -3.62 -23.74 -25.02
N ASP A 79 -2.80 -23.87 -23.98
CA ASP A 79 -2.98 -24.81 -22.86
C ASP A 79 -3.65 -24.20 -21.61
N VAL A 80 -4.01 -22.92 -21.64
CA VAL A 80 -4.71 -22.22 -20.57
C VAL A 80 -6.19 -22.59 -20.59
N ARG A 81 -6.60 -23.53 -19.74
CA ARG A 81 -8.00 -23.95 -19.62
C ARG A 81 -8.83 -22.92 -18.84
N PRO A 82 -10.11 -22.71 -19.19
CA PRO A 82 -11.00 -21.83 -18.43
C PRO A 82 -11.11 -22.24 -16.95
N LEU A 83 -11.06 -21.26 -16.06
CA LEU A 83 -11.35 -21.40 -14.63
C LEU A 83 -12.51 -20.46 -14.29
N GLU A 84 -13.65 -21.04 -13.97
CA GLU A 84 -14.87 -20.28 -13.70
C GLU A 84 -15.22 -20.27 -12.20
N ILE A 85 -15.57 -19.10 -11.67
CA ILE A 85 -15.96 -18.90 -10.27
C ILE A 85 -17.43 -18.52 -10.23
N HIS A 86 -18.27 -19.38 -9.66
CA HIS A 86 -19.72 -19.23 -9.66
C HIS A 86 -20.30 -19.22 -8.24
N GLN A 87 -21.19 -18.26 -7.96
CA GLN A 87 -22.01 -18.23 -6.74
C GLN A 87 -23.49 -18.37 -7.11
N PRO A 88 -24.04 -19.60 -7.16
CA PRO A 88 -25.38 -19.85 -7.72
C PRO A 88 -26.51 -19.21 -6.91
N GLU A 89 -26.26 -18.90 -5.64
CA GLU A 89 -27.21 -18.26 -4.72
C GLU A 89 -26.89 -16.76 -4.51
N GLY A 90 -25.95 -16.20 -5.30
CA GLY A 90 -25.45 -14.84 -5.16
C GLY A 90 -24.34 -14.68 -4.11
N PRO A 91 -23.81 -13.45 -3.95
CA PRO A 91 -22.83 -13.14 -2.91
C PRO A 91 -23.46 -13.21 -1.51
N SER A 92 -22.62 -13.46 -0.50
CA SER A 92 -22.97 -13.53 0.92
C SER A 92 -22.83 -12.18 1.63
N PHE A 93 -22.46 -11.13 0.91
CA PHE A 93 -22.47 -9.76 1.41
C PHE A 93 -23.74 -9.04 0.94
N THR A 94 -24.11 -7.99 1.67
CA THR A 94 -25.12 -7.02 1.24
C THR A 94 -24.50 -5.63 1.19
N VAL A 95 -25.05 -4.78 0.31
CA VAL A 95 -24.65 -3.38 0.18
C VAL A 95 -25.89 -2.50 0.29
N ASP A 96 -25.90 -1.57 1.24
CA ASP A 96 -26.91 -0.51 1.37
C ASP A 96 -26.24 0.85 1.18
N GLY A 97 -26.44 1.45 0.00
CA GLY A 97 -25.70 2.63 -0.43
C GLY A 97 -24.20 2.37 -0.47
N TRP A 98 -23.49 2.82 0.57
CA TRP A 98 -22.05 2.69 0.73
C TRP A 98 -21.64 1.85 1.95
N GLU A 99 -22.62 1.26 2.66
CA GLU A 99 -22.40 0.36 3.78
C GLU A 99 -22.38 -1.09 3.27
N VAL A 100 -21.39 -1.86 3.73
CA VAL A 100 -21.18 -3.27 3.41
C VAL A 100 -21.38 -4.09 4.67
N ASP A 101 -22.14 -5.18 4.57
CA ASP A 101 -22.33 -6.18 5.62
C ASP A 101 -21.96 -7.57 5.09
N TRP A 102 -21.02 -8.25 5.73
CA TRP A 102 -20.53 -9.56 5.30
C TRP A 102 -19.95 -10.36 6.46
N GLN A 103 -20.50 -11.56 6.70
CA GLN A 103 -19.91 -12.54 7.65
C GLN A 103 -19.50 -11.91 8.99
N LYS A 104 -20.41 -11.13 9.59
CA LYS A 104 -20.24 -10.35 10.84
C LYS A 104 -19.44 -9.05 10.70
N TRP A 105 -18.75 -8.80 9.60
CA TRP A 105 -18.16 -7.49 9.33
C TRP A 105 -19.19 -6.48 8.87
N LYS A 106 -19.02 -5.24 9.32
CA LYS A 106 -19.73 -4.08 8.82
C LYS A 106 -18.76 -2.91 8.63
N PHE A 107 -18.88 -2.18 7.53
CA PHE A 107 -18.07 -0.98 7.26
C PHE A 107 -18.69 -0.13 6.15
N ARG A 108 -18.16 1.07 5.94
CA ARG A 108 -18.51 1.96 4.83
C ARG A 108 -17.34 2.23 3.91
N VAL A 109 -17.64 2.51 2.65
CA VAL A 109 -16.66 2.76 1.59
C VAL A 109 -16.88 4.15 1.02
N SER A 110 -15.81 4.83 0.62
CA SER A 110 -15.90 6.06 -0.17
C SER A 110 -14.74 6.17 -1.15
N MET A 111 -14.90 6.98 -2.21
CA MET A 111 -13.80 7.39 -3.09
C MET A 111 -13.42 8.84 -2.82
N ASN A 112 -12.15 9.08 -2.49
CA ASN A 112 -11.55 10.40 -2.32
C ASN A 112 -10.59 10.70 -3.49
N ALA A 113 -10.66 11.89 -4.08
CA ALA A 113 -9.83 12.25 -5.24
C ALA A 113 -8.31 12.10 -4.98
N ARG A 114 -7.84 12.36 -3.75
CA ARG A 114 -6.43 12.25 -3.37
C ARG A 114 -6.06 10.83 -2.97
N GLU A 115 -6.73 10.29 -1.96
CA GLU A 115 -6.36 9.00 -1.33
C GLU A 115 -6.83 7.77 -2.12
N GLY A 116 -7.80 7.95 -3.02
CA GLY A 116 -8.52 6.84 -3.61
C GLY A 116 -9.56 6.28 -2.65
N MET A 117 -9.65 4.95 -2.58
CA MET A 117 -10.61 4.27 -1.70
C MET A 117 -10.29 4.48 -0.22
N VAL A 118 -11.31 4.82 0.58
CA VAL A 118 -11.24 4.95 2.04
C VAL A 118 -12.32 4.08 2.69
N LEU A 119 -11.94 3.37 3.74
CA LEU A 119 -12.86 2.56 4.56
C LEU A 119 -13.15 3.28 5.88
N HIS A 120 -14.40 3.21 6.33
CA HIS A 120 -14.87 3.88 7.54
C HIS A 120 -15.68 2.93 8.43
N ASP A 121 -15.70 3.22 9.72
CA ASP A 121 -16.55 2.56 10.72
C ASP A 121 -16.52 1.03 10.63
N ILE A 122 -15.30 0.47 10.55
CA ILE A 122 -15.08 -0.98 10.47
C ILE A 122 -15.37 -1.61 11.83
N SER A 123 -16.34 -2.50 11.87
CA SER A 123 -16.77 -3.21 13.04
C SER A 123 -17.06 -4.69 12.77
N TYR A 124 -17.11 -5.47 13.85
CA TYR A 124 -17.40 -6.89 13.83
C TYR A 124 -18.51 -7.22 14.83
N ASN A 125 -19.53 -7.94 14.39
CA ASN A 125 -20.63 -8.43 15.22
C ASN A 125 -20.20 -9.70 15.98
N ASP A 126 -19.89 -9.54 17.26
CA ASP A 126 -19.49 -10.60 18.18
C ASP A 126 -20.70 -11.02 19.03
N ASP A 127 -21.38 -12.09 18.60
CA ASP A 127 -22.56 -12.67 19.28
C ASP A 127 -23.68 -11.64 19.59
N GLY A 128 -23.97 -10.75 18.64
CA GLY A 128 -25.02 -9.72 18.74
C GLY A 128 -24.52 -8.37 19.27
N ARG A 129 -23.25 -8.26 19.65
CA ARG A 129 -22.61 -7.00 20.01
C ARG A 129 -21.78 -6.49 18.84
N GLU A 130 -22.13 -5.32 18.31
CA GLU A 130 -21.30 -4.63 17.33
C GLU A 130 -20.05 -4.06 18.01
N ARG A 131 -18.87 -4.52 17.61
CA ARG A 131 -17.60 -4.14 18.22
C ARG A 131 -16.70 -3.45 17.21
N SER A 132 -16.38 -2.19 17.48
CA SER A 132 -15.55 -1.37 16.61
C SER A 132 -14.10 -1.88 16.55
N VAL A 133 -13.46 -1.75 15.38
CA VAL A 133 -12.07 -2.14 15.13
C VAL A 133 -11.26 -0.95 14.62
N LEU A 134 -11.71 -0.31 13.53
CA LEU A 134 -11.12 0.90 12.97
C LEU A 134 -12.22 1.90 12.64
N SER A 135 -12.02 3.17 13.00
CA SER A 135 -12.91 4.25 12.55
C SER A 135 -12.62 4.67 11.11
N ARG A 136 -11.35 4.60 10.67
CA ARG A 136 -10.93 4.96 9.31
C ARG A 136 -9.66 4.23 8.87
N ALA A 137 -9.59 3.84 7.61
CA ALA A 137 -8.38 3.33 6.96
C ALA A 137 -8.21 3.91 5.55
N SER A 138 -7.04 4.46 5.22
CA SER A 138 -6.74 5.01 3.89
C SER A 138 -5.26 4.94 3.52
N PHE A 139 -4.99 4.95 2.21
CA PHE A 139 -3.66 5.24 1.67
C PHE A 139 -3.42 6.75 1.71
N ALA A 140 -2.67 7.20 2.70
CA ALA A 140 -2.52 8.62 3.00
C ALA A 140 -1.36 9.28 2.23
N GLU A 141 -0.34 8.49 1.86
CA GLU A 141 0.70 8.90 0.92
C GLU A 141 1.39 7.69 0.30
N MET A 142 2.06 7.89 -0.83
CA MET A 142 3.12 7.00 -1.29
C MET A 142 4.21 7.80 -2.00
N VAL A 143 5.45 7.33 -1.97
CA VAL A 143 6.58 7.95 -2.67
C VAL A 143 7.36 6.93 -3.49
N VAL A 144 7.78 7.34 -4.69
CA VAL A 144 8.58 6.52 -5.61
C VAL A 144 9.95 7.19 -5.88
N PRO A 145 10.92 7.07 -4.96
CA PRO A 145 12.26 7.63 -5.15
C PRO A 145 13.10 6.79 -6.12
N TYR A 146 13.67 7.43 -7.12
CA TYR A 146 14.62 6.81 -8.07
C TYR A 146 16.07 6.97 -7.61
N GLY A 147 16.89 5.96 -7.89
CA GLY A 147 18.28 5.86 -7.44
C GLY A 147 19.34 6.29 -8.45
N ASP A 148 18.97 6.85 -9.60
CA ASP A 148 19.91 7.28 -10.64
C ASP A 148 20.37 8.74 -10.40
N PRO A 149 21.66 9.00 -10.13
CA PRO A 149 22.15 10.33 -9.80
C PRO A 149 22.37 11.23 -11.01
N ARG A 150 22.19 10.75 -12.25
CA ARG A 150 22.43 11.56 -13.45
C ARG A 150 21.52 12.80 -13.49
N PRO A 151 21.96 13.92 -14.10
CA PRO A 151 21.20 15.18 -14.17
C PRO A 151 19.77 15.04 -14.74
N ALA A 152 19.56 14.09 -15.64
CA ALA A 152 18.24 13.80 -16.21
C ALA A 152 17.27 13.08 -15.24
N HIS A 153 17.76 12.49 -14.14
CA HIS A 153 17.00 11.55 -13.30
C HIS A 153 17.00 11.82 -11.80
N PHE A 154 18.03 12.44 -11.23
CA PHE A 154 18.22 12.55 -9.76
C PHE A 154 17.02 13.11 -8.98
N TRP A 155 16.18 13.89 -9.66
CA TRP A 155 15.07 14.61 -9.06
C TRP A 155 13.79 13.78 -8.91
N ARG A 156 13.71 12.61 -9.58
CA ARG A 156 12.50 11.80 -9.68
C ARG A 156 12.15 11.17 -8.34
N SER A 157 11.10 11.70 -7.72
CA SER A 157 10.56 11.23 -6.46
C SER A 157 9.07 11.60 -6.38
N ALA A 158 8.25 10.86 -7.11
CA ALA A 158 6.82 11.15 -7.24
C ALA A 158 6.09 10.82 -5.93
N PHE A 159 5.23 11.74 -5.48
CA PHE A 159 4.31 11.53 -4.36
C PHE A 159 2.93 11.25 -4.94
N ASP A 160 2.64 10.00 -5.30
CA ASP A 160 1.51 9.72 -6.20
C ASP A 160 0.15 10.11 -5.61
N VAL A 161 -0.02 9.98 -4.30
CA VAL A 161 -1.22 10.46 -3.60
C VAL A 161 -1.20 11.99 -3.57
N GLY A 162 -0.15 12.60 -3.05
CA GLY A 162 -0.13 14.04 -2.77
C GLY A 162 0.08 14.99 -3.96
N GLU A 163 0.76 14.55 -5.02
CA GLU A 163 1.06 15.35 -6.22
C GLU A 163 0.07 15.10 -7.37
N TYR A 164 -0.53 13.91 -7.44
CA TYR A 164 -1.38 13.51 -8.58
C TYR A 164 -2.81 13.10 -8.14
N GLY A 165 -2.93 12.30 -7.08
CA GLY A 165 -4.19 11.83 -6.51
C GLY A 165 -4.65 10.49 -7.09
N LEU A 166 -4.64 9.45 -6.25
CA LEU A 166 -4.99 8.09 -6.66
C LEU A 166 -6.45 7.95 -7.08
N GLY A 167 -7.37 8.66 -6.42
CA GLY A 167 -8.79 8.61 -6.78
C GLY A 167 -9.07 9.33 -8.10
N ALA A 168 -8.41 10.46 -8.32
CA ALA A 168 -8.51 11.21 -9.59
C ALA A 168 -8.01 10.38 -10.78
N LEU A 169 -7.08 9.44 -10.53
CA LEU A 169 -6.47 8.55 -11.50
C LEU A 169 -7.02 7.10 -11.45
N ALA A 170 -8.15 6.89 -10.78
CA ALA A 170 -8.76 5.57 -10.66
C ALA A 170 -9.22 5.03 -12.02
N ASN A 171 -9.05 3.71 -12.23
CA ASN A 171 -9.48 3.03 -13.44
C ASN A 171 -10.94 2.56 -13.36
N SER A 172 -11.58 2.44 -14.52
CA SER A 172 -12.84 1.70 -14.65
C SER A 172 -12.57 0.21 -14.84
N LEU A 173 -13.02 -0.60 -13.89
CA LEU A 173 -12.73 -2.04 -13.86
C LEU A 173 -13.68 -2.85 -14.75
N THR A 174 -13.15 -3.88 -15.40
CA THR A 174 -13.86 -4.75 -16.33
C THR A 174 -14.12 -6.13 -15.74
N LEU A 175 -15.39 -6.54 -15.73
CA LEU A 175 -15.81 -7.86 -15.26
C LEU A 175 -15.17 -8.98 -16.08
N GLY A 176 -14.61 -9.97 -15.39
CA GLY A 176 -13.91 -11.11 -16.00
C GLY A 176 -12.45 -10.85 -16.35
N CYS A 177 -12.00 -9.59 -16.34
CA CYS A 177 -10.61 -9.20 -16.56
C CYS A 177 -9.96 -8.74 -15.26
N ASP A 178 -10.41 -7.60 -14.73
CA ASP A 178 -9.85 -7.01 -13.50
C ASP A 178 -10.40 -7.66 -12.24
N CYS A 179 -11.69 -8.03 -12.29
CA CYS A 179 -12.40 -8.70 -11.21
C CYS A 179 -13.20 -9.90 -11.73
N LEU A 180 -12.98 -11.08 -11.12
CA LEU A 180 -13.56 -12.35 -11.55
C LEU A 180 -14.49 -12.93 -10.46
N GLY A 181 -15.66 -13.41 -10.87
CA GLY A 181 -16.65 -14.03 -9.98
C GLY A 181 -17.95 -13.22 -9.93
N SER A 182 -18.61 -13.21 -8.76
CA SER A 182 -19.82 -12.41 -8.53
C SER A 182 -19.43 -11.06 -7.93
N ILE A 183 -19.38 -10.03 -8.78
CA ILE A 183 -18.82 -8.72 -8.43
C ILE A 183 -19.93 -7.69 -8.22
N TYR A 184 -19.80 -6.93 -7.14
CA TYR A 184 -20.50 -5.65 -6.96
C TYR A 184 -19.54 -4.50 -7.23
N TYR A 185 -20.00 -3.44 -7.89
CA TYR A 185 -19.18 -2.28 -8.21
C TYR A 185 -19.73 -1.02 -7.57
N PHE A 186 -18.83 -0.16 -7.08
CA PHE A 186 -19.15 1.23 -6.75
C PHE A 186 -18.59 2.15 -7.83
N ASP A 187 -19.40 3.07 -8.32
CA ASP A 187 -18.96 4.16 -9.19
C ASP A 187 -18.40 5.31 -8.34
N ALA A 188 -17.39 6.01 -8.84
CA ALA A 188 -16.87 7.21 -8.19
C ALA A 188 -17.36 8.47 -8.88
N TYR A 189 -17.68 9.50 -8.08
CA TYR A 189 -18.09 10.82 -8.56
C TYR A 189 -17.08 11.85 -8.08
N LEU A 190 -16.36 12.46 -9.02
CA LEU A 190 -15.22 13.34 -8.77
C LEU A 190 -15.38 14.66 -9.52
N ALA A 191 -14.54 15.65 -9.23
CA ALA A 191 -14.55 16.95 -9.92
C ALA A 191 -13.27 17.13 -10.74
N ASP A 192 -13.40 17.60 -11.97
CA ASP A 192 -12.27 17.92 -12.83
C ASP A 192 -11.63 19.28 -12.47
N ALA A 193 -10.60 19.68 -13.23
CA ALA A 193 -9.89 20.95 -13.01
C ALA A 193 -10.75 22.21 -13.24
N GLN A 194 -11.92 22.07 -13.89
CA GLN A 194 -12.90 23.14 -14.09
C GLN A 194 -14.06 23.05 -13.06
N GLY A 195 -13.98 22.12 -12.11
CA GLY A 195 -15.01 21.87 -11.11
C GLY A 195 -16.25 21.17 -11.66
N GLN A 196 -16.20 20.62 -12.87
CA GLN A 196 -17.31 19.83 -13.42
C GLN A 196 -17.26 18.41 -12.87
N PRO A 197 -18.42 17.82 -12.51
CA PRO A 197 -18.45 16.45 -12.04
C PRO A 197 -18.17 15.48 -13.19
N TYR A 198 -17.38 14.45 -12.93
CA TYR A 198 -17.21 13.30 -13.81
C TYR A 198 -17.36 12.00 -13.02
N THR A 199 -17.76 10.94 -13.72
CA THR A 199 -17.95 9.62 -13.14
C THR A 199 -16.84 8.68 -13.61
N VAL A 200 -16.28 7.91 -12.68
CA VAL A 200 -15.49 6.71 -12.99
C VAL A 200 -16.39 5.53 -12.72
N ASP A 201 -16.93 4.94 -13.79
CA ASP A 201 -17.78 3.76 -13.70
C ASP A 201 -16.95 2.58 -13.17
N ARG A 202 -17.53 1.77 -12.28
CA ARG A 202 -16.88 0.56 -11.73
C ARG A 202 -15.50 0.84 -11.13
N ALA A 203 -15.40 1.94 -10.39
CA ALA A 203 -14.14 2.39 -9.78
C ALA A 203 -13.67 1.46 -8.65
N ILE A 204 -14.60 0.92 -7.86
CA ILE A 204 -14.28 -0.02 -6.78
C ILE A 204 -14.98 -1.35 -7.06
N CYS A 205 -14.25 -2.44 -6.90
CA CYS A 205 -14.75 -3.79 -6.99
C CYS A 205 -14.89 -4.41 -5.59
N LEU A 206 -16.02 -5.06 -5.34
CA LEU A 206 -16.33 -5.79 -4.12
C LEU A 206 -16.79 -7.21 -4.46
N HIS A 207 -16.09 -8.20 -3.93
CA HIS A 207 -16.45 -9.61 -4.09
C HIS A 207 -15.93 -10.43 -2.92
N GLU A 208 -16.25 -11.72 -2.89
CA GLU A 208 -15.68 -12.64 -1.91
C GLU A 208 -15.02 -13.83 -2.60
N GLU A 209 -13.94 -14.30 -2.00
CA GLU A 209 -13.11 -15.38 -2.53
C GLU A 209 -13.05 -16.53 -1.53
N ASP A 210 -12.97 -17.75 -2.06
CA ASP A 210 -12.46 -18.87 -1.28
C ASP A 210 -10.98 -18.64 -0.92
N PHE A 211 -10.62 -18.93 0.33
CA PHE A 211 -9.24 -18.79 0.81
C PHE A 211 -8.76 -20.07 1.50
N GLY A 212 -9.04 -21.22 0.89
CA GLY A 212 -8.53 -22.51 1.36
C GLY A 212 -9.09 -22.94 2.71
N VAL A 213 -8.23 -23.46 3.59
CA VAL A 213 -8.63 -24.01 4.90
C VAL A 213 -8.58 -22.91 5.96
N LEU A 214 -9.69 -22.69 6.65
CA LEU A 214 -9.80 -21.79 7.80
C LEU A 214 -9.23 -22.41 9.06
N TRP A 215 -9.73 -23.60 9.40
CA TRP A 215 -9.19 -24.41 10.48
C TRP A 215 -9.45 -25.89 10.20
N ARG A 216 -8.55 -26.73 10.73
CA ARG A 216 -8.64 -28.19 10.65
C ARG A 216 -8.12 -28.82 11.93
N GLY A 217 -8.80 -29.86 12.41
CA GLY A 217 -8.33 -30.67 13.52
C GLY A 217 -8.60 -32.16 13.26
N THR A 218 -7.61 -32.99 13.57
CA THR A 218 -7.76 -34.46 13.58
C THR A 218 -7.47 -34.97 14.98
N ASN A 219 -8.42 -35.68 15.58
CA ASN A 219 -8.22 -36.34 16.86
C ASN A 219 -7.99 -37.84 16.64
N TRP A 220 -6.71 -38.25 16.71
CA TRP A 220 -6.31 -39.64 16.52
C TRP A 220 -6.84 -40.60 17.58
N ARG A 221 -7.18 -40.11 18.79
CA ARG A 221 -7.66 -40.97 19.88
C ARG A 221 -9.09 -41.46 19.66
N PHE A 222 -9.91 -40.66 18.97
CA PHE A 222 -11.31 -41.00 18.68
C PHE A 222 -11.59 -41.13 17.17
N GLY A 223 -10.57 -41.03 16.32
CA GLY A 223 -10.69 -41.21 14.87
C GLY A 223 -11.44 -40.10 14.11
N GLY A 224 -11.65 -38.93 14.71
CA GLY A 224 -12.42 -37.82 14.12
C GLY A 224 -11.57 -36.78 13.40
N ALA A 225 -12.11 -36.18 12.33
CA ALA A 225 -11.51 -35.04 11.63
C ALA A 225 -12.57 -33.98 11.32
N TRP A 226 -12.22 -32.72 11.51
CA TRP A 226 -13.08 -31.56 11.26
C TRP A 226 -12.34 -30.52 10.45
N VAL A 227 -13.00 -29.93 9.46
CA VAL A 227 -12.44 -28.91 8.57
C VAL A 227 -13.47 -27.82 8.33
N ARG A 228 -13.01 -26.57 8.27
CA ARG A 228 -13.76 -25.44 7.72
C ARG A 228 -12.95 -24.75 6.64
N ARG A 229 -13.63 -24.30 5.60
CA ARG A 229 -13.02 -23.49 4.54
C ARG A 229 -13.07 -22.03 4.95
N SER A 230 -12.05 -21.28 4.54
CA SER A 230 -11.99 -19.84 4.74
C SER A 230 -12.60 -19.14 3.53
N ARG A 231 -13.21 -18.00 3.78
CA ARG A 231 -13.55 -17.00 2.78
C ARG A 231 -12.97 -15.67 3.20
N ARG A 232 -12.66 -14.84 2.22
CA ARG A 232 -12.33 -13.44 2.44
C ARG A 232 -13.21 -12.55 1.58
N LEU A 233 -13.66 -11.44 2.13
CA LEU A 233 -14.21 -10.34 1.34
C LEU A 233 -13.04 -9.53 0.79
N VAL A 234 -13.10 -9.18 -0.48
CA VAL A 234 -12.14 -8.37 -1.19
C VAL A 234 -12.81 -7.07 -1.58
N ILE A 235 -12.18 -5.95 -1.24
CA ILE A 235 -12.54 -4.65 -1.76
C ILE A 235 -11.31 -3.96 -2.34
N SER A 236 -11.40 -3.51 -3.58
CA SER A 236 -10.24 -2.98 -4.29
C SER A 236 -10.57 -1.91 -5.32
N PHE A 237 -9.56 -1.10 -5.63
CA PHE A 237 -9.55 -0.22 -6.79
C PHE A 237 -8.16 -0.24 -7.44
N TRP A 238 -8.09 0.18 -8.70
CA TRP A 238 -6.84 0.37 -9.43
C TRP A 238 -6.64 1.84 -9.80
N SER A 239 -5.38 2.28 -9.84
CA SER A 239 -4.98 3.62 -10.29
C SER A 239 -3.75 3.53 -11.17
N THR A 240 -3.77 4.27 -12.28
CA THR A 240 -2.62 4.39 -13.19
C THR A 240 -1.95 5.75 -13.01
N VAL A 241 -0.67 5.76 -12.63
CA VAL A 241 0.11 6.99 -12.43
C VAL A 241 1.28 6.99 -13.39
N GLY A 242 1.09 7.65 -14.54
CA GLY A 242 2.08 7.64 -15.61
C GLY A 242 2.30 6.22 -16.13
N ASN A 243 3.48 5.66 -15.82
CA ASN A 243 3.89 4.35 -16.28
C ASN A 243 3.48 3.19 -15.35
N TYR A 244 3.12 3.46 -14.09
CA TYR A 244 2.76 2.40 -13.14
C TYR A 244 1.26 2.23 -12.99
N ASP A 245 0.86 0.99 -12.72
CA ASP A 245 -0.48 0.60 -12.32
C ASP A 245 -0.43 0.01 -10.90
N TYR A 246 -1.26 0.54 -10.02
CA TYR A 246 -1.35 0.12 -8.62
C TYR A 246 -2.75 -0.39 -8.31
N GLY A 247 -2.82 -1.62 -7.82
CA GLY A 247 -4.04 -2.20 -7.28
C GLY A 247 -3.99 -2.16 -5.75
N PHE A 248 -4.97 -1.51 -5.14
CA PHE A 248 -5.07 -1.35 -3.69
C PHE A 248 -6.18 -2.23 -3.15
N PHE A 249 -5.83 -3.23 -2.35
CA PHE A 249 -6.74 -4.27 -1.88
C PHE A 249 -6.83 -4.26 -0.35
N TRP A 250 -8.07 -4.32 0.14
CA TRP A 250 -8.37 -4.67 1.52
C TRP A 250 -9.11 -6.00 1.56
N TYR A 251 -8.71 -6.84 2.50
CA TYR A 251 -9.29 -8.16 2.72
C TYR A 251 -9.84 -8.27 4.14
N PHE A 252 -11.06 -8.78 4.27
CA PHE A 252 -11.69 -9.11 5.55
C PHE A 252 -11.88 -10.61 5.65
N TYR A 253 -11.44 -11.23 6.73
CA TYR A 253 -11.49 -12.67 6.94
C TYR A 253 -12.50 -13.06 8.01
N GLN A 254 -13.06 -14.26 7.90
CA GLN A 254 -14.02 -14.79 8.87
C GLN A 254 -13.43 -14.93 10.29
N ASP A 255 -12.10 -15.05 10.42
CA ASP A 255 -11.39 -15.14 11.70
C ASP A 255 -11.17 -13.79 12.41
N GLY A 256 -11.65 -12.69 11.83
CA GLY A 256 -11.45 -11.35 12.35
C GLY A 256 -10.18 -10.67 11.83
N THR A 257 -9.38 -11.31 10.97
CA THR A 257 -8.21 -10.66 10.35
C THR A 257 -8.67 -9.60 9.33
N ILE A 258 -7.96 -8.47 9.30
CA ILE A 258 -7.99 -7.48 8.20
C ILE A 258 -6.62 -7.49 7.55
N GLU A 259 -6.54 -7.51 6.24
CA GLU A 259 -5.28 -7.43 5.49
C GLU A 259 -5.34 -6.32 4.46
N CYS A 260 -4.21 -5.66 4.26
CA CYS A 260 -3.99 -4.67 3.20
C CYS A 260 -2.91 -5.22 2.27
N GLU A 261 -3.16 -5.17 0.97
CA GLU A 261 -2.21 -5.57 -0.06
C GLU A 261 -2.19 -4.52 -1.18
N VAL A 262 -0.99 -4.16 -1.63
CA VAL A 262 -0.77 -3.37 -2.83
C VAL A 262 -0.13 -4.26 -3.88
N LYS A 263 -0.70 -4.24 -5.08
CA LYS A 263 -0.20 -4.90 -6.28
C LYS A 263 0.41 -3.84 -7.20
N LEU A 264 1.67 -4.00 -7.56
CA LEU A 264 2.39 -3.08 -8.44
C LEU A 264 2.62 -3.77 -9.77
N THR A 265 2.27 -3.12 -10.87
CA THR A 265 2.48 -3.59 -12.25
C THR A 265 2.67 -2.38 -13.17
N GLY A 266 2.58 -2.58 -14.48
CA GLY A 266 2.71 -1.53 -15.49
C GLY A 266 4.09 -1.54 -16.11
N ILE A 267 4.54 -0.41 -16.62
CA ILE A 267 5.79 -0.27 -17.36
C ILE A 267 6.83 0.33 -16.42
N ILE A 268 8.03 -0.25 -16.36
CA ILE A 268 9.13 0.34 -15.60
C ILE A 268 9.57 1.68 -16.18
N GLN A 269 10.03 2.60 -15.33
CA GLN A 269 10.60 3.85 -15.79
C GLN A 269 11.95 3.60 -16.46
N THR A 270 12.00 3.83 -17.77
CA THR A 270 13.16 3.51 -18.61
C THR A 270 14.21 4.62 -18.67
N ALA A 271 15.42 4.21 -19.01
CA ALA A 271 16.59 5.03 -19.30
C ALA A 271 17.47 4.35 -20.37
N SER A 272 18.33 5.12 -21.03
CA SER A 272 19.27 4.57 -22.00
C SER A 272 20.52 4.02 -21.29
N LEU A 273 21.01 2.87 -21.77
CA LEU A 273 22.23 2.23 -21.30
C LEU A 273 23.05 1.75 -22.51
N PRO A 274 24.12 2.45 -22.93
CA PRO A 274 24.86 2.11 -24.14
C PRO A 274 25.38 0.66 -24.18
N PRO A 275 25.60 0.09 -25.38
CA PRO A 275 26.08 -1.28 -25.53
C PRO A 275 27.39 -1.53 -24.79
N GLY A 276 27.43 -2.60 -23.98
CA GLY A 276 28.62 -2.96 -23.21
C GLY A 276 28.84 -2.15 -21.93
N GLU A 277 28.04 -1.12 -21.67
CA GLU A 277 28.11 -0.35 -20.43
C GLU A 277 27.34 -1.02 -19.27
N TYR A 278 27.77 -0.71 -18.06
CA TYR A 278 27.16 -1.13 -16.82
C TYR A 278 26.96 0.09 -15.91
N SER A 279 25.80 0.15 -15.26
CA SER A 279 25.51 1.12 -14.21
C SER A 279 24.96 0.38 -12.99
N PRO A 280 25.45 0.65 -11.77
CA PRO A 280 24.89 0.06 -10.55
C PRO A 280 23.52 0.64 -10.17
N TYR A 281 23.04 1.64 -10.91
CA TYR A 281 21.74 2.30 -10.69
C TYR A 281 20.66 1.83 -11.68
N LEU A 282 21.04 1.01 -12.67
CA LEU A 282 20.19 0.60 -13.77
C LEU A 282 20.21 -0.92 -13.94
N GLY A 283 19.04 -1.52 -14.18
CA GLY A 283 18.94 -2.91 -14.61
C GLY A 283 18.69 -2.98 -16.10
N ARG A 284 19.63 -3.55 -16.87
CA ARG A 284 19.45 -3.75 -18.32
C ARG A 284 18.25 -4.66 -18.57
N VAL A 285 17.34 -4.23 -19.45
CA VAL A 285 16.12 -4.99 -19.79
C VAL A 285 16.01 -5.33 -21.28
N ALA A 286 16.61 -4.52 -22.14
CA ALA A 286 16.76 -4.78 -23.58
C ALA A 286 18.09 -4.16 -24.07
N PRO A 287 18.52 -4.43 -25.32
CA PRO A 287 19.64 -3.71 -25.93
C PRO A 287 19.43 -2.20 -25.86
N GLU A 288 20.46 -1.50 -25.37
CA GLU A 288 20.46 -0.04 -25.19
C GLU A 288 19.46 0.51 -24.16
N LEU A 289 18.61 -0.34 -23.55
CA LEU A 289 17.52 0.05 -22.65
C LEU A 289 17.69 -0.56 -21.26
N ALA A 290 17.47 0.24 -20.23
CA ALA A 290 17.46 -0.19 -18.85
C ALA A 290 16.31 0.42 -18.06
N GLY A 291 15.92 -0.27 -16.99
CA GLY A 291 15.07 0.28 -15.94
C GLY A 291 15.91 0.96 -14.87
N GLN A 292 15.42 2.05 -14.29
CA GLN A 292 16.06 2.67 -13.14
C GLN A 292 15.73 1.90 -11.86
N HIS A 293 16.70 1.68 -10.99
CA HIS A 293 16.43 1.14 -9.65
C HIS A 293 15.72 2.19 -8.80
N HIS A 294 14.69 1.78 -8.06
CA HIS A 294 13.83 2.69 -7.29
C HIS A 294 13.15 1.94 -6.14
N GLN A 295 12.38 2.67 -5.33
CA GLN A 295 11.53 2.08 -4.30
C GLN A 295 10.08 2.48 -4.51
N HIS A 296 9.14 1.67 -4.05
CA HIS A 296 7.75 2.08 -3.84
C HIS A 296 7.45 2.00 -2.36
N LEU A 297 7.19 3.15 -1.72
CA LEU A 297 7.02 3.26 -0.28
C LEU A 297 5.65 3.87 0.01
N PHE A 298 4.79 3.10 0.65
CA PHE A 298 3.40 3.46 0.97
C PHE A 298 3.29 3.88 2.42
N CYS A 299 2.31 4.72 2.75
CA CYS A 299 1.93 5.05 4.12
C CYS A 299 0.41 4.95 4.27
N VAL A 300 -0.02 4.00 5.10
CA VAL A 300 -1.43 3.80 5.42
C VAL A 300 -1.75 4.46 6.74
N ARG A 301 -2.79 5.31 6.74
CA ARG A 301 -3.35 5.94 7.94
C ARG A 301 -4.44 5.05 8.49
N LEU A 302 -4.26 4.60 9.73
CA LEU A 302 -5.18 3.74 10.46
C LEU A 302 -5.64 4.47 11.72
N ASP A 303 -6.94 4.73 11.83
CA ASP A 303 -7.55 5.34 13.01
C ASP A 303 -8.21 4.23 13.83
N PRO A 304 -7.48 3.55 14.73
CA PRO A 304 -8.06 2.49 15.53
C PRO A 304 -9.20 3.00 16.40
N ALA A 305 -10.19 2.13 16.53
CA ALA A 305 -11.29 2.31 17.47
C ALA A 305 -11.61 0.95 18.11
N VAL A 306 -10.56 0.24 18.55
CA VAL A 306 -10.66 -1.12 19.08
C VAL A 306 -11.56 -1.09 20.32
N ASP A 307 -12.78 -1.62 20.20
CA ASP A 307 -13.82 -1.57 21.24
C ASP A 307 -14.13 -0.17 21.79
N GLY A 308 -13.83 0.88 21.02
CA GLY A 308 -14.01 2.27 21.42
C GLY A 308 -12.81 3.15 21.02
N PRO A 309 -12.95 4.48 21.17
CA PRO A 309 -12.00 5.45 20.61
C PRO A 309 -10.73 5.66 21.47
N LEU A 310 -10.66 5.10 22.68
CA LEU A 310 -9.51 5.25 23.56
C LEU A 310 -8.66 3.98 23.49
N ASN A 311 -7.51 4.08 22.85
CA ASN A 311 -6.60 2.96 22.68
C ASN A 311 -5.18 3.32 23.14
N SER A 312 -4.42 2.29 23.52
CA SER A 312 -2.99 2.35 23.81
C SER A 312 -2.27 1.46 22.81
N VAL A 313 -1.03 1.81 22.48
CA VAL A 313 -0.20 1.01 21.55
C VAL A 313 1.06 0.54 22.26
N GLY A 314 1.37 -0.75 22.10
CA GLY A 314 2.59 -1.36 22.63
C GLY A 314 3.32 -2.15 21.55
N GLU A 315 4.64 -2.03 21.53
CA GLU A 315 5.50 -2.88 20.69
C GLU A 315 5.71 -4.23 21.37
N ILE A 316 5.50 -5.32 20.62
CA ILE A 316 5.72 -6.69 21.07
C ILE A 316 6.95 -7.26 20.36
N ASP A 317 7.93 -7.69 21.15
CA ASP A 317 9.10 -8.44 20.70
C ASP A 317 9.10 -9.85 21.31
N ALA A 318 9.47 -10.84 20.50
CA ALA A 318 9.89 -12.16 20.98
C ALA A 318 11.38 -12.09 21.38
N ARG A 319 11.70 -12.53 22.60
CA ARG A 319 13.08 -12.52 23.12
C ARG A 319 13.45 -13.89 23.70
N PRO A 320 14.67 -14.38 23.45
CA PRO A 320 15.18 -15.56 24.14
C PRO A 320 15.37 -15.26 25.62
N VAL A 321 15.24 -16.28 26.46
CA VAL A 321 15.60 -16.20 27.89
C VAL A 321 16.98 -16.86 28.06
N PRO A 322 17.99 -16.17 28.63
CA PRO A 322 19.29 -16.78 28.89
C PRO A 322 19.18 -18.06 29.72
N MET A 323 20.09 -19.00 29.51
CA MET A 323 20.17 -20.21 30.34
C MET A 323 20.52 -19.82 31.79
N GLY A 324 19.83 -20.41 32.74
CA GLY A 324 19.99 -20.12 34.17
C GLY A 324 19.04 -20.96 35.02
N PRO A 325 18.94 -20.71 36.34
CA PRO A 325 18.09 -21.49 37.23
C PRO A 325 16.61 -21.56 36.80
N GLU A 326 16.08 -20.48 36.22
CA GLU A 326 14.69 -20.38 35.73
C GLU A 326 14.51 -20.88 34.28
N ASN A 327 15.60 -21.15 33.57
CA ASN A 327 15.60 -21.70 32.21
C ASN A 327 16.81 -22.64 32.02
N PRO A 328 16.88 -23.76 32.76
CA PRO A 328 18.09 -24.60 32.84
C PRO A 328 18.44 -25.28 31.52
N HIS A 329 17.50 -25.31 30.57
CA HIS A 329 17.68 -25.94 29.25
C HIS A 329 17.72 -24.94 28.10
N GLY A 330 17.68 -23.62 28.38
CA GLY A 330 17.91 -22.58 27.37
C GLY A 330 16.82 -22.43 26.31
N ASN A 331 15.69 -23.14 26.41
CA ASN A 331 14.67 -23.19 25.36
C ASN A 331 13.53 -22.17 25.53
N ALA A 332 13.46 -21.47 26.66
CA ALA A 332 12.38 -20.53 26.92
C ALA A 332 12.44 -19.28 26.01
N ILE A 333 11.27 -18.87 25.54
CA ILE A 333 11.03 -17.64 24.78
C ILE A 333 10.03 -16.82 25.57
N LYS A 334 10.25 -15.51 25.67
CA LYS A 334 9.32 -14.59 26.33
C LYS A 334 8.82 -13.51 25.39
N LYS A 335 7.58 -13.09 25.63
CA LYS A 335 6.99 -11.87 25.07
C LYS A 335 7.48 -10.68 25.90
N VAL A 336 8.04 -9.67 25.26
CA VAL A 336 8.31 -8.36 25.88
C VAL A 336 7.40 -7.35 25.22
N THR A 337 6.69 -6.56 26.03
CA THR A 337 5.80 -5.50 25.55
C THR A 337 6.30 -4.17 26.04
N THR A 338 6.60 -3.26 25.12
CA THR A 338 7.08 -1.91 25.40
C THR A 338 5.98 -0.91 25.03
N PRO A 339 5.33 -0.27 26.02
CA PRO A 339 4.34 0.78 25.76
C PRO A 339 4.92 1.94 24.96
N ILE A 340 4.10 2.52 24.09
CA ILE A 340 4.36 3.79 23.41
C ILE A 340 3.39 4.81 24.02
N GLU A 341 3.91 5.69 24.87
CA GLU A 341 3.08 6.58 25.70
C GLU A 341 3.02 8.01 25.16
N ARG A 342 4.00 8.37 24.31
CA ARG A 342 4.11 9.67 23.66
C ARG A 342 4.52 9.57 22.20
N GLU A 343 4.20 10.59 21.42
CA GLU A 343 4.50 10.65 19.98
C GLU A 343 6.00 10.56 19.68
N SER A 344 6.87 11.14 20.52
CA SER A 344 8.33 11.01 20.38
C SER A 344 8.84 9.57 20.44
N GLN A 345 8.08 8.65 21.05
CA GLN A 345 8.38 7.22 21.11
C GLN A 345 7.75 6.44 19.95
N GLY A 346 6.85 7.07 19.19
CA GLY A 346 5.98 6.46 18.18
C GLY A 346 6.67 6.13 16.87
N ARG A 347 7.88 6.63 16.63
CA ARG A 347 8.69 6.30 15.46
C ARG A 347 9.39 4.94 15.65
N ARG A 348 8.86 3.87 15.05
CA ARG A 348 9.37 2.50 15.19
C ARG A 348 9.78 1.87 13.86
N SER A 349 10.75 0.97 13.94
CA SER A 349 11.18 0.13 12.81
C SER A 349 10.71 -1.31 13.00
N THR A 350 10.50 -2.03 11.89
CA THR A 350 10.35 -3.48 11.91
C THR A 350 11.62 -4.15 12.43
N ASP A 351 11.48 -5.28 13.12
CA ASP A 351 12.59 -6.15 13.49
C ASP A 351 12.17 -7.61 13.26
N PRO A 352 12.46 -8.18 12.07
CA PRO A 352 12.13 -9.57 11.78
C PRO A 352 12.82 -10.57 12.71
N ALA A 353 13.99 -10.23 13.25
CA ALA A 353 14.75 -11.12 14.13
C ALA A 353 14.07 -11.31 15.50
N SER A 354 13.30 -10.33 15.95
CA SER A 354 12.47 -10.42 17.16
C SER A 354 10.98 -10.65 16.87
N ALA A 355 10.61 -10.92 15.61
CA ALA A 355 9.21 -11.07 15.17
C ALA A 355 8.32 -9.91 15.63
N ARG A 356 8.85 -8.68 15.53
CA ARG A 356 8.22 -7.47 16.06
C ARG A 356 6.83 -7.22 15.47
N THR A 357 5.88 -6.90 16.35
CA THR A 357 4.51 -6.47 16.01
C THR A 357 4.07 -5.33 16.92
N TRP A 358 3.00 -4.62 16.58
CA TRP A 358 2.45 -3.55 17.43
C TRP A 358 1.01 -3.87 17.83
N LEU A 359 0.76 -3.96 19.13
CA LEU A 359 -0.56 -4.23 19.70
C LEU A 359 -1.27 -2.92 19.99
N ILE A 360 -2.42 -2.71 19.36
CA ILE A 360 -3.41 -1.71 19.74
C ILE A 360 -4.37 -2.37 20.72
N SER A 361 -4.51 -1.80 21.91
CA SER A 361 -5.37 -2.35 22.97
C SER A 361 -6.29 -1.29 23.56
N ASN A 362 -7.43 -1.73 24.10
CA ASN A 362 -8.35 -0.88 24.86
C ASN A 362 -8.35 -1.31 26.33
N GLU A 363 -7.76 -0.49 27.19
CA GLU A 363 -7.65 -0.77 28.63
C GLU A 363 -9.00 -0.69 29.37
N GLY A 364 -9.99 -0.01 28.78
CA GLY A 364 -11.36 0.08 29.31
C GLY A 364 -12.26 -1.11 28.91
N SER A 365 -11.82 -1.98 28.01
CA SER A 365 -12.54 -3.18 27.59
C SER A 365 -11.68 -4.42 27.82
N LEU A 366 -12.08 -5.25 28.76
CA LEU A 366 -11.35 -6.46 29.13
C LEU A 366 -12.03 -7.70 28.53
N ASN A 367 -11.22 -8.67 28.14
CA ASN A 367 -11.72 -10.00 27.80
C ASN A 367 -12.04 -10.82 29.06
N ASP A 368 -12.58 -12.03 28.87
CA ASP A 368 -12.98 -12.93 29.96
C ASP A 368 -11.82 -13.36 30.89
N PHE A 369 -10.57 -13.12 30.49
CA PHE A 369 -9.37 -13.41 31.27
C PHE A 369 -8.84 -12.21 32.06
N GLY A 370 -9.48 -11.03 31.92
CA GLY A 370 -9.08 -9.79 32.58
C GLY A 370 -7.99 -9.00 31.85
N ASP A 371 -7.61 -9.41 30.62
CA ASP A 371 -6.65 -8.70 29.80
C ASP A 371 -7.36 -7.69 28.87
N PRO A 372 -6.77 -6.53 28.57
CA PRO A 372 -7.26 -5.62 27.54
C PRO A 372 -7.47 -6.30 26.19
N VAL A 373 -8.60 -6.05 25.55
CA VAL A 373 -8.88 -6.50 24.18
C VAL A 373 -7.97 -5.76 23.20
N GLY A 374 -7.57 -6.40 22.10
CA GLY A 374 -6.65 -5.76 21.17
C GLY A 374 -6.61 -6.34 19.75
N TYR A 375 -6.03 -5.57 18.84
CA TYR A 375 -5.61 -5.99 17.51
C TYR A 375 -4.11 -5.73 17.37
N LYS A 376 -3.38 -6.66 16.77
CA LYS A 376 -1.96 -6.47 16.45
C LYS A 376 -1.76 -6.15 14.98
N LEU A 377 -0.97 -5.12 14.70
CA LEU A 377 -0.38 -4.88 13.38
C LEU A 377 0.80 -5.83 13.20
N VAL A 378 0.70 -6.67 12.18
CA VAL A 378 1.73 -7.59 11.72
C VAL A 378 2.30 -7.00 10.42
N PRO A 379 3.48 -6.37 10.46
CA PRO A 379 4.09 -5.83 9.25
C PRO A 379 4.54 -6.96 8.33
N ALA A 380 4.45 -6.77 7.02
CA ALA A 380 5.27 -7.56 6.12
C ALA A 380 6.73 -7.15 6.27
N VAL A 381 7.64 -8.07 5.95
CA VAL A 381 9.06 -7.73 5.80
C VAL A 381 9.18 -6.89 4.52
N GLY A 382 9.65 -5.65 4.65
CA GLY A 382 9.74 -4.71 3.53
C GLY A 382 10.87 -3.71 3.71
N ALA A 383 11.17 -2.97 2.65
CA ALA A 383 12.19 -1.95 2.65
C ALA A 383 11.66 -0.62 3.18
N MET A 384 12.53 0.12 3.88
CA MET A 384 12.33 1.53 4.21
C MET A 384 13.17 2.40 3.26
N MET A 385 12.97 3.71 3.29
CA MET A 385 13.68 4.63 2.41
C MET A 385 15.20 4.54 2.54
N LEU A 386 15.87 4.25 1.42
CA LEU A 386 17.31 4.09 1.30
C LEU A 386 18.06 5.40 1.02
N ALA A 387 17.38 6.41 0.47
CA ALA A 387 17.98 7.71 0.16
C ALA A 387 18.68 8.31 1.38
N ASP A 388 19.74 9.09 1.19
CA ASP A 388 20.45 9.74 2.30
C ASP A 388 19.51 10.60 3.15
N ASP A 389 19.71 10.65 4.47
CA ASP A 389 18.86 11.41 5.39
C ASP A 389 18.87 12.92 5.08
N ASP A 390 19.97 13.46 4.53
CA ASP A 390 20.08 14.86 4.13
C ASP A 390 19.51 15.14 2.73
N SER A 391 19.02 14.12 2.02
CA SER A 391 18.44 14.28 0.68
C SER A 391 17.08 14.98 0.71
N ALA A 392 16.78 15.72 -0.36
CA ALA A 392 15.50 16.40 -0.53
C ALA A 392 14.29 15.45 -0.36
N VAL A 393 14.38 14.23 -0.91
CA VAL A 393 13.30 13.25 -0.81
C VAL A 393 13.12 12.71 0.61
N ALA A 394 14.21 12.50 1.37
CA ALA A 394 14.13 12.08 2.77
C ALA A 394 13.49 13.14 3.68
N GLN A 395 13.77 14.42 3.41
CA GLN A 395 13.18 15.54 4.13
C GLN A 395 11.68 15.74 3.78
N ARG A 396 11.28 15.41 2.55
CA ARG A 396 9.87 15.51 2.09
C ARG A 396 9.02 14.29 2.44
N ALA A 397 9.60 13.09 2.42
CA ALA A 397 8.93 11.82 2.70
C ALA A 397 9.47 11.14 3.96
N THR A 398 9.70 11.91 5.03
CA THR A 398 10.24 11.37 6.29
C THR A 398 9.39 10.23 6.85
N PHE A 399 8.09 10.19 6.56
CA PHE A 399 7.20 9.07 6.90
C PHE A 399 7.75 7.70 6.47
N ALA A 400 8.48 7.63 5.35
CA ALA A 400 9.00 6.39 4.78
C ALA A 400 10.34 5.94 5.42
N LYS A 401 10.86 6.69 6.39
CA LYS A 401 12.08 6.35 7.15
C LYS A 401 11.81 5.47 8.37
N SER A 402 10.55 5.17 8.67
CA SER A 402 10.18 4.31 9.80
C SER A 402 8.88 3.58 9.48
N ALA A 403 8.79 2.34 9.94
CA ALA A 403 7.69 1.44 9.62
C ALA A 403 6.41 1.80 10.36
N LEU A 404 6.51 2.37 11.55
CA LEU A 404 5.36 2.88 12.30
C LEU A 404 5.64 4.29 12.78
N TRP A 405 4.62 5.13 12.68
CA TRP A 405 4.49 6.37 13.44
C TRP A 405 3.18 6.31 14.23
N LEU A 406 3.16 6.96 15.40
CA LEU A 406 1.99 7.06 16.24
C LEU A 406 1.77 8.52 16.59
N THR A 407 0.61 9.05 16.24
CA THR A 407 0.17 10.38 16.66
C THR A 407 -1.08 10.29 17.50
N ARG A 408 -1.34 11.34 18.28
CA ARG A 408 -2.69 11.59 18.79
C ARG A 408 -3.57 12.03 17.64
N TYR A 409 -4.82 11.59 17.61
CA TYR A 409 -5.76 12.02 16.58
C TYR A 409 -5.95 13.54 16.61
N ASP A 410 -5.84 14.13 15.41
CA ASP A 410 -6.25 15.49 15.10
C ASP A 410 -6.95 15.45 13.73
N PRO A 411 -8.15 16.04 13.59
CA PRO A 411 -8.90 16.01 12.34
C PRO A 411 -8.17 16.71 11.17
N GLU A 412 -7.24 17.63 11.44
CA GLU A 412 -6.45 18.32 10.41
C GLU A 412 -5.17 17.57 10.02
N GLU A 413 -4.75 16.57 10.79
CA GLU A 413 -3.60 15.71 10.50
C GLU A 413 -4.01 14.54 9.60
N ARG A 414 -4.05 14.79 8.28
CA ARG A 414 -4.57 13.85 7.27
C ARG A 414 -3.49 13.14 6.45
N PHE A 415 -2.43 13.84 6.06
CA PHE A 415 -1.44 13.36 5.09
C PHE A 415 -0.02 13.39 5.65
N PRO A 416 0.72 12.26 5.66
CA PRO A 416 1.97 12.11 6.40
C PRO A 416 3.13 12.94 5.83
N ALA A 417 3.03 13.39 4.57
CA ALA A 417 3.97 14.31 3.92
C ALA A 417 3.46 15.77 3.87
N GLY A 418 2.38 16.09 4.59
CA GLY A 418 1.76 17.40 4.61
C GLY A 418 0.65 17.59 3.57
N GLN A 419 -0.04 18.73 3.69
CA GLN A 419 -1.21 19.04 2.85
C GLN A 419 -0.83 19.29 1.39
N PHE A 420 0.36 19.86 1.13
CA PHE A 420 0.79 20.27 -0.21
C PHE A 420 2.23 19.79 -0.49
N PRO A 421 2.45 18.49 -0.78
CA PRO A 421 3.81 17.94 -0.91
C PRO A 421 4.52 18.34 -2.21
N ASN A 422 3.76 18.78 -3.24
CA ASN A 422 4.34 19.26 -4.49
C ASN A 422 5.24 20.48 -4.24
N LEU A 423 6.53 20.37 -4.59
CA LEU A 423 7.56 21.40 -4.38
C LEU A 423 7.75 21.83 -2.91
N HIS A 424 7.23 21.09 -1.94
CA HIS A 424 7.48 21.39 -0.52
C HIS A 424 8.96 21.15 -0.17
N THR A 425 9.54 21.98 0.69
CA THR A 425 10.97 21.91 1.08
C THR A 425 11.30 20.73 2.02
N GLY A 426 10.28 20.12 2.61
CA GLY A 426 10.41 19.06 3.62
C GLY A 426 10.07 19.53 5.02
N GLY A 427 9.88 18.58 5.94
CA GLY A 427 9.58 18.85 7.35
C GLY A 427 8.12 19.11 7.71
N ASP A 428 7.16 19.00 6.79
CA ASP A 428 5.72 19.02 7.13
C ASP A 428 5.18 17.59 7.30
N GLY A 429 3.95 17.46 7.78
CA GLY A 429 3.32 16.18 8.07
C GLY A 429 3.84 15.57 9.36
N LEU A 430 4.07 14.25 9.33
CA LEU A 430 4.49 13.47 10.50
C LEU A 430 5.67 14.03 11.28
N PRO A 431 6.81 14.40 10.66
CA PRO A 431 7.96 14.92 11.42
C PRO A 431 7.60 16.16 12.25
N ARG A 432 6.74 17.05 11.74
CA ARG A 432 6.26 18.24 12.47
C ARG A 432 5.26 17.89 13.56
N TRP A 433 4.32 16.98 13.27
CA TRP A 433 3.24 16.68 14.22
C TRP A 433 3.76 16.02 15.49
N ILE A 434 4.73 15.12 15.38
CA ILE A 434 5.28 14.43 16.55
C ILE A 434 6.10 15.34 17.49
N GLU A 435 6.51 16.53 17.04
CA GLU A 435 7.19 17.53 17.89
C GLU A 435 6.31 18.02 19.04
N ALA A 436 4.98 17.94 18.88
CA ALA A 436 4.03 18.26 19.93
C ALA A 436 4.12 17.29 21.12
N ASP A 437 4.72 16.11 20.91
CA ASP A 437 4.97 15.05 21.89
C ASP A 437 3.75 14.76 22.77
N ARG A 438 2.57 14.70 22.15
CA ARG A 438 1.30 14.50 22.84
C ARG A 438 1.28 13.11 23.49
N SER A 439 0.53 12.97 24.58
CA SER A 439 0.28 11.64 25.14
C SER A 439 -0.63 10.85 24.20
N VAL A 440 -0.26 9.58 23.99
CA VAL A 440 -0.97 8.60 23.15
C VAL A 440 -1.38 7.36 23.95
N SER A 441 -1.24 7.39 25.27
CA SER A 441 -1.76 6.35 26.17
C SER A 441 -3.26 6.55 26.40
N ASN A 442 -4.04 5.50 26.19
CA ASN A 442 -5.50 5.48 26.41
C ASN A 442 -6.20 6.70 25.78
N ALA A 443 -5.88 6.98 24.53
CA ALA A 443 -6.29 8.18 23.81
C ALA A 443 -6.82 7.82 22.41
N PRO A 444 -7.52 8.74 21.72
CA PRO A 444 -7.72 8.63 20.28
C PRO A 444 -6.36 8.79 19.59
N VAL A 445 -5.88 7.71 18.99
CA VAL A 445 -4.57 7.64 18.33
C VAL A 445 -4.73 7.36 16.84
N VAL A 446 -3.69 7.64 16.07
CA VAL A 446 -3.60 7.30 14.65
C VAL A 446 -2.26 6.59 14.42
N LEU A 447 -2.33 5.41 13.82
CA LEU A 447 -1.16 4.68 13.36
C LEU A 447 -0.91 5.05 11.90
N TRP A 448 0.34 5.36 11.59
CA TRP A 448 0.80 5.59 10.23
C TRP A 448 1.80 4.50 9.91
N HIS A 449 1.36 3.50 9.14
CA HIS A 449 2.17 2.34 8.84
C HIS A 449 2.80 2.51 7.46
N SER A 450 4.14 2.61 7.45
CA SER A 450 4.91 2.64 6.21
C SER A 450 5.47 1.27 5.87
N PHE A 451 5.35 0.89 4.61
CA PHE A 451 5.86 -0.37 4.06
C PHE A 451 6.14 -0.20 2.56
N GLY A 452 6.88 -1.12 1.97
CA GLY A 452 7.21 -1.02 0.55
C GLY A 452 8.24 -2.03 0.08
N THR A 453 8.66 -1.85 -1.17
CA THR A 453 9.64 -2.70 -1.85
C THR A 453 10.75 -1.85 -2.47
N THR A 454 11.95 -2.44 -2.56
CA THR A 454 13.05 -1.90 -3.36
C THR A 454 13.09 -2.68 -4.67
N HIS A 455 12.87 -2.01 -5.77
CA HIS A 455 12.78 -2.61 -7.09
C HIS A 455 14.11 -2.47 -7.84
N PHE A 456 14.87 -3.56 -7.84
CA PHE A 456 15.97 -3.75 -8.78
C PHE A 456 15.40 -4.31 -10.08
N THR A 457 15.18 -3.43 -11.05
CA THR A 457 14.61 -3.78 -12.36
C THR A 457 15.38 -4.91 -13.03
N ARG A 458 14.65 -5.83 -13.65
CA ARG A 458 15.20 -7.02 -14.32
C ARG A 458 14.57 -7.22 -15.70
N PRO A 459 15.18 -8.03 -16.58
CA PRO A 459 14.65 -8.25 -17.93
C PRO A 459 13.19 -8.72 -17.96
N GLU A 460 12.76 -9.53 -17.00
CA GLU A 460 11.39 -10.03 -16.93
C GLU A 460 10.35 -8.96 -16.57
N ASP A 461 10.78 -7.74 -16.22
CA ASP A 461 9.89 -6.62 -15.95
C ASP A 461 9.57 -5.81 -17.24
N TRP A 462 10.13 -6.22 -18.37
CA TRP A 462 9.98 -5.56 -19.67
C TRP A 462 9.38 -6.52 -20.70
N PRO A 463 8.47 -6.06 -21.58
CA PRO A 463 7.96 -4.69 -21.78
C PRO A 463 6.87 -4.24 -20.79
N VAL A 464 6.32 -5.16 -20.01
CA VAL A 464 5.34 -4.91 -18.97
C VAL A 464 5.68 -5.79 -17.76
N MET A 465 5.63 -5.20 -16.57
CA MET A 465 6.06 -5.83 -15.33
C MET A 465 5.02 -6.86 -14.86
N PRO A 466 5.43 -8.06 -14.40
CA PRO A 466 4.54 -8.94 -13.66
C PRO A 466 4.23 -8.36 -12.27
N VAL A 467 3.07 -8.69 -11.72
CA VAL A 467 2.63 -8.13 -10.43
C VAL A 467 3.58 -8.47 -9.27
N GLU A 468 4.11 -7.43 -8.63
CA GLU A 468 4.79 -7.48 -7.33
C GLU A 468 3.79 -7.15 -6.21
N ARG A 469 3.95 -7.74 -5.01
CA ARG A 469 2.98 -7.62 -3.90
C ARG A 469 3.64 -7.21 -2.59
N VAL A 470 3.06 -6.22 -1.92
CA VAL A 470 3.47 -5.77 -0.57
C VAL A 470 2.24 -5.45 0.29
N GLY A 471 2.36 -5.47 1.61
CA GLY A 471 1.19 -5.26 2.47
C GLY A 471 1.45 -5.44 3.96
N PHE A 472 0.38 -5.63 4.72
CA PHE A 472 0.41 -5.94 6.15
C PHE A 472 -0.94 -6.51 6.60
N ALA A 473 -1.02 -7.01 7.84
CA ALA A 473 -2.27 -7.49 8.43
C ALA A 473 -2.52 -6.93 9.83
N LEU A 474 -3.78 -6.70 10.16
CA LEU A 474 -4.28 -6.51 11.52
C LEU A 474 -4.94 -7.81 11.97
N LYS A 475 -4.48 -8.38 13.09
CA LYS A 475 -5.00 -9.64 13.63
C LYS A 475 -5.57 -9.44 15.02
N PRO A 476 -6.73 -10.04 15.35
CA PRO A 476 -7.26 -9.98 16.71
C PRO A 476 -6.26 -10.62 17.69
N PHE A 477 -6.07 -9.99 18.84
CA PHE A 477 -5.21 -10.44 19.92
C PHE A 477 -5.93 -10.28 21.25
N GLY A 478 -6.57 -11.35 21.72
CA GLY A 478 -7.41 -11.29 22.91
C GLY A 478 -8.69 -10.46 22.74
N PHE A 479 -9.04 -10.09 21.48
CA PHE A 479 -10.26 -9.35 21.18
C PHE A 479 -11.52 -10.18 21.43
N PHE A 480 -11.56 -11.38 20.84
CA PHE A 480 -12.65 -12.33 20.99
C PHE A 480 -12.41 -13.28 22.18
N ARG A 481 -13.48 -13.80 22.78
CA ARG A 481 -13.40 -14.82 23.84
C ARG A 481 -12.75 -16.13 23.39
N ARG A 482 -12.93 -16.47 22.12
CA ARG A 482 -12.46 -17.70 21.45
C ARG A 482 -12.38 -17.44 19.95
N MET A 483 -11.97 -18.44 19.17
CA MET A 483 -11.96 -18.35 17.71
C MET A 483 -13.34 -17.89 17.19
N PRO A 484 -13.45 -16.70 16.54
CA PRO A 484 -14.74 -16.09 16.19
C PRO A 484 -15.47 -16.80 15.04
N ALA A 485 -14.76 -17.70 14.34
CA ALA A 485 -15.24 -18.43 13.17
C ALA A 485 -15.54 -19.92 13.45
N LEU A 486 -15.86 -20.26 14.70
CA LEU A 486 -16.28 -21.63 15.07
C LEU A 486 -17.68 -21.99 14.56
N ASP A 487 -18.51 -20.98 14.31
CA ASP A 487 -19.87 -21.09 13.78
C ASP A 487 -19.91 -21.19 12.26
N VAL A 488 -18.79 -21.00 11.57
CA VAL A 488 -18.67 -21.28 10.13
C VAL A 488 -19.04 -22.76 9.90
N PRO A 489 -20.01 -23.06 9.01
CA PRO A 489 -20.47 -24.43 8.80
C PRO A 489 -19.45 -25.26 7.99
N PRO A 490 -19.46 -26.61 8.11
CA PRO A 490 -18.69 -27.46 7.21
C PRO A 490 -19.16 -27.24 5.76
N SER A 491 -18.25 -27.41 4.80
CA SER A 491 -18.68 -27.53 3.40
C SER A 491 -19.61 -28.74 3.24
N LYS A 492 -20.56 -28.68 2.30
CA LYS A 492 -21.53 -29.77 2.06
C LYS A 492 -20.86 -31.14 1.85
N SER A 493 -19.66 -31.18 1.30
CA SER A 493 -18.85 -32.39 1.10
C SER A 493 -18.16 -32.93 2.36
N CYS A 494 -18.18 -32.19 3.47
CA CYS A 494 -17.57 -32.53 4.76
C CYS A 494 -18.61 -32.66 5.90
N GLY A 495 -19.90 -32.54 5.58
CA GLY A 495 -21.02 -32.62 6.51
C GLY A 495 -21.57 -34.02 6.69
#